data_AF-A0A964ZK15-F1
#
_entry.id   AF-A0A964ZK15-F1
#
_cell.length_a   1.000
_cell.length_b   1.000
_cell.length_c   1.000
_cell.angle_alpha   90.00
_cell.angle_beta   90.00
_cell.angle_gamma   90.00
#
_symmetry.space_group_name_H-M   'P 1'
#
loop_
_entity.id
_entity.type
_entity.pdbx_description
1 polymer ?
#
loop_
_entity_poly.entity_id
_entity_poly.type
_entity_poly.pdbx_seq_one_letter_code
_entity_poly.pdbx_strand_id
1 'polypeptide(L)'
;MFPGGETMAQFHARIIAAFRELERDYRGQTVVVTCHGGTIDGLLRHCLQTPSTGRFEVFTKNCSITELVRPRENIWRLLRYNDHAHLSQLAEPSTPSTN
;
A
#
# COMPACT_ATOMS: atom_id res chain seq x y z
N MET A 1 2.66 -6.99 -22.46
CA MET A 1 3.83 -7.44 -21.67
C MET A 1 5.06 -6.80 -22.28
N PHE A 2 5.88 -6.11 -21.48
CA PHE A 2 7.10 -5.48 -21.97
C PHE A 2 8.25 -6.50 -22.00
N PRO A 3 9.03 -6.60 -23.08
CA PRO A 3 10.21 -7.47 -23.13
C PRO A 3 11.19 -7.15 -21.99
N GLY A 4 11.59 -8.16 -21.22
CA GLY A 4 12.45 -7.98 -20.04
C GLY A 4 11.77 -7.43 -18.78
N GLY A 5 10.47 -7.13 -18.85
CA GLY A 5 9.68 -6.70 -17.69
C GLY A 5 9.11 -7.85 -16.87
N GLU A 6 8.64 -7.55 -15.67
CA GLU A 6 7.87 -8.50 -14.85
C GLU A 6 6.42 -8.62 -15.35
N THR A 7 5.85 -9.82 -15.26
CA THR A 7 4.40 -10.04 -15.29
C THR A 7 3.76 -9.55 -13.99
N MET A 8 2.44 -9.29 -14.01
CA MET A 8 1.68 -8.97 -12.79
C MET A 8 1.79 -10.09 -11.73
N ALA A 9 1.82 -11.36 -12.17
CA ALA A 9 1.98 -12.49 -11.27
C ALA A 9 3.35 -12.50 -10.59
N GLN A 10 4.44 -12.24 -11.33
CA GLN A 10 5.79 -12.12 -10.77
C GLN A 10 5.88 -10.94 -9.80
N PHE A 11 5.30 -9.80 -10.16
CA PHE A 11 5.24 -8.63 -9.30
C PHE A 11 4.52 -8.93 -7.97
N HIS A 12 3.34 -9.56 -8.02
CA HIS A 12 2.59 -9.95 -6.82
C HIS A 12 3.33 -10.97 -5.97
N ALA A 13 3.97 -11.96 -6.60
CA ALA A 13 4.76 -12.95 -5.88
C ALA A 13 5.91 -12.29 -5.10
N ARG A 14 6.61 -11.32 -5.71
CA ARG A 14 7.69 -10.57 -5.06
C ARG A 14 7.19 -9.73 -3.88
N ILE A 15 6.03 -9.06 -4.01
CA ILE A 15 5.41 -8.31 -2.92
C ILE A 15 5.09 -9.24 -1.73
N ILE A 16 4.45 -10.37 -2.00
CA ILE A 16 4.02 -11.31 -0.94
C ILE A 16 5.23 -11.96 -0.26
N ALA A 17 6.30 -12.25 -1.00
CA ALA A 17 7.54 -12.75 -0.41
C ALA A 17 8.13 -11.75 0.59
N ALA A 18 8.30 -10.49 0.19
CA ALA A 18 8.82 -9.43 1.05
C ALA A 18 7.90 -9.19 2.27
N PHE A 19 6.58 -9.24 2.09
CA PHE A 19 5.62 -9.09 3.18
C PHE A 19 5.73 -10.20 4.22
N ARG A 20 5.89 -11.45 3.80
CA ARG A 20 6.05 -12.60 4.70
C ARG A 20 7.36 -12.53 5.48
N GLU A 21 8.41 -12.00 4.88
CA GLU A 21 9.68 -11.73 5.57
C GLU A 21 9.49 -10.66 6.65
N LEU A 22 8.83 -9.54 6.33
CA LEU A 22 8.51 -8.50 7.31
C LEU A 22 7.66 -9.03 8.47
N GLU A 23 6.62 -9.81 8.16
CA GLU A 23 5.75 -10.40 9.17
C GLU A 23 6.52 -11.35 10.11
N ARG A 24 7.39 -12.18 9.55
CA ARG A 24 8.23 -13.11 10.31
C ARG A 24 9.20 -12.36 11.23
N ASP A 25 9.92 -11.38 10.68
CA ASP A 25 11.07 -10.75 11.34
C ASP A 25 10.64 -9.69 12.37
N TYR A 26 9.48 -9.06 12.18
CA TYR A 26 8.98 -7.96 13.02
C TYR A 26 7.66 -8.29 13.72
N ARG A 27 7.38 -9.57 13.96
CA ARG A 27 6.14 -10.00 14.62
C ARG A 27 5.92 -9.28 15.95
N GLY A 28 4.74 -8.69 16.12
CA GLY A 28 4.36 -7.96 17.34
C GLY A 28 4.88 -6.51 17.41
N GLN A 29 5.58 -6.04 16.39
CA GLN A 29 6.04 -4.65 16.28
C GLN A 29 5.18 -3.86 15.28
N THR A 30 5.28 -2.54 15.36
CA THR A 30 4.73 -1.64 14.33
C THR A 30 5.79 -1.40 13.26
N VAL A 31 5.46 -1.74 12.00
CA VAL A 31 6.36 -1.57 10.86
C VAL A 31 5.81 -0.49 9.93
N VAL A 32 6.65 0.45 9.52
CA VAL A 32 6.33 1.46 8.49
C VAL A 32 7.04 1.07 7.21
N VAL A 33 6.28 0.98 6.11
CA VAL A 33 6.81 0.67 4.77
C VAL A 33 6.49 1.81 3.83
N THR A 34 7.51 2.37 3.18
CA THR A 34 7.34 3.31 2.08
C THR A 34 7.41 2.55 0.77
N CYS A 35 6.40 2.71 -0.09
CA CYS A 35 6.30 1.98 -1.35
C CYS A 35 5.37 2.70 -2.33
N HIS A 36 5.08 2.05 -3.47
CA HIS A 36 4.23 2.59 -4.53
C HIS A 36 2.82 2.00 -4.47
N GLY A 37 1.87 2.66 -5.15
CA GLY A 37 0.47 2.23 -5.20
C GLY A 37 0.28 0.78 -5.65
N GLY A 38 1.08 0.29 -6.60
CA GLY A 38 1.02 -1.11 -7.04
C GLY A 38 1.42 -2.12 -5.96
N THR A 39 2.37 -1.76 -5.07
CA THR A 39 2.73 -2.58 -3.91
C THR A 39 1.58 -2.62 -2.89
N ILE A 40 0.96 -1.47 -2.65
CA ILE A 40 -0.21 -1.36 -1.77
C ILE A 40 -1.37 -2.18 -2.32
N ASP A 41 -1.66 -2.11 -3.62
CA ASP A 41 -2.70 -2.94 -4.26
C ASP A 41 -2.44 -4.44 -4.07
N GLY A 42 -1.22 -4.91 -4.38
CA GLY A 42 -0.85 -6.31 -4.20
C GLY A 42 -0.98 -6.79 -2.75
N LEU A 43 -0.60 -5.94 -1.78
CA LEU A 43 -0.78 -6.22 -0.35
C LEU A 43 -2.23 -6.26 0.07
N LEU A 44 -3.06 -5.31 -0.38
CA LEU A 44 -4.49 -5.29 -0.07
C LEU A 44 -5.19 -6.52 -0.62
N ARG A 45 -4.87 -6.94 -1.86
CA ARG A 45 -5.42 -8.17 -2.43
C ARG A 45 -5.03 -9.40 -1.62
N HIS A 46 -3.76 -9.49 -1.21
CA HIS A 46 -3.27 -10.58 -0.38
C HIS A 46 -3.95 -10.62 0.99
N CYS A 47 -3.95 -9.48 1.70
CA CYS A 47 -4.44 -9.36 3.07
C CYS A 47 -5.97 -9.51 3.16
N LEU A 48 -6.69 -8.97 2.18
CA LEU A 48 -8.15 -9.02 2.13
C LEU A 48 -8.69 -10.21 1.32
N GLN A 49 -7.81 -11.12 0.89
CA GLN A 49 -8.13 -12.35 0.19
C GLN A 49 -8.97 -12.11 -1.09
N THR A 50 -8.67 -11.04 -1.82
CA THR A 50 -9.36 -10.73 -3.08
C THR A 50 -8.60 -11.30 -4.28
N PRO A 51 -9.25 -11.45 -5.45
CA PRO A 51 -8.58 -11.93 -6.65
C PRO A 51 -7.36 -11.06 -7.03
N SER A 52 -6.30 -11.70 -7.51
CA SER A 52 -5.07 -11.03 -7.93
C SER A 52 -5.23 -10.12 -9.15
N THR A 53 -6.31 -10.28 -9.92
CA THR A 53 -6.64 -9.46 -11.09
C THR A 53 -8.16 -9.22 -11.15
N GLY A 54 -8.61 -8.22 -11.92
CA GLY A 54 -10.04 -7.98 -12.20
C GLY A 54 -10.66 -6.82 -11.41
N ARG A 55 -11.95 -6.95 -11.06
CA ARG A 55 -12.93 -5.89 -10.65
C ARG A 55 -12.62 -5.08 -9.38
N PHE A 56 -11.41 -5.16 -8.86
CA PHE A 56 -10.97 -4.43 -7.68
C PHE A 56 -9.97 -3.37 -8.12
N GLU A 57 -10.33 -2.09 -7.94
CA GLU A 57 -9.49 -0.95 -8.27
C GLU A 57 -9.24 -0.13 -7.00
N VAL A 58 -8.00 0.29 -6.80
CA VAL A 58 -7.58 1.10 -5.65
C VAL A 58 -6.90 2.37 -6.15
N PHE A 59 -7.39 3.53 -5.68
CA PHE A 59 -6.85 4.84 -6.03
C PHE A 59 -5.96 5.39 -4.91
N THR A 60 -4.75 4.84 -4.78
CA THR A 60 -3.80 5.25 -3.75
C THR A 60 -3.12 6.57 -4.13
N LYS A 61 -3.26 7.60 -3.28
CA LYS A 61 -2.62 8.90 -3.46
C LYS A 61 -1.19 8.89 -2.94
N ASN A 62 -0.36 9.75 -3.52
CA ASN A 62 0.99 10.00 -3.04
C ASN A 62 0.97 10.48 -1.60
N CYS A 63 1.93 10.00 -0.81
CA CYS A 63 2.08 10.29 0.62
C CYS A 63 0.85 9.92 1.48
N SER A 64 -0.12 9.18 0.93
CA SER A 64 -1.22 8.68 1.75
C SER A 64 -0.75 7.54 2.66
N ILE A 65 -1.42 7.38 3.80
CA ILE A 65 -1.13 6.32 4.76
C ILE A 65 -2.22 5.24 4.65
N THR A 66 -1.78 3.99 4.57
CA THR A 66 -2.61 2.80 4.62
C THR A 66 -2.15 1.94 5.79
N GLU A 67 -3.10 1.46 6.59
CA GLU A 67 -2.84 0.80 7.86
C GLU A 67 -3.58 -0.53 7.95
N LEU A 68 -2.81 -1.59 8.15
CA LEU A 68 -3.27 -2.97 8.26
C LEU A 68 -2.87 -3.51 9.63
N VAL A 69 -3.77 -4.23 10.28
CA VAL A 69 -3.49 -4.94 11.53
C VAL A 69 -3.90 -6.41 11.40
N ARG A 70 -3.15 -7.30 12.05
CA ARG A 70 -3.43 -8.73 12.12
C ARG A 70 -3.96 -9.08 13.50
N PRO A 71 -5.28 -8.94 13.77
CA PRO A 71 -5.84 -9.22 15.10
C PRO A 71 -5.88 -10.73 15.44
N ARG A 72 -5.85 -11.59 14.42
CA ARG A 72 -5.89 -13.05 14.56
C ARG A 72 -4.97 -13.67 13.53
N GLU A 73 -4.62 -14.93 13.74
CA GLU A 73 -3.85 -15.68 12.76
C GLU A 73 -4.55 -15.71 11.39
N ASN A 74 -3.80 -15.42 10.34
CA ASN A 74 -4.24 -15.39 8.93
C ASN A 74 -5.40 -14.43 8.61
N ILE A 75 -5.77 -13.52 9.53
CA ILE A 75 -6.80 -12.51 9.29
C ILE A 75 -6.17 -11.13 9.41
N TRP A 76 -6.11 -10.43 8.30
CA TRP A 76 -5.74 -9.02 8.24
C TRP A 76 -6.99 -8.14 8.23
N ARG A 77 -6.89 -6.98 8.85
CA ARG A 77 -7.92 -5.95 8.90
C ARG A 77 -7.34 -4.64 8.40
N LEU A 78 -8.00 -4.04 7.43
CA LEU A 78 -7.74 -2.67 6.99
C LEU A 78 -8.36 -1.70 7.99
N LEU A 79 -7.53 -0.94 8.70
CA LEU A 79 -8.00 0.11 9.60
C LEU A 79 -8.19 1.43 8.85
N ARG A 80 -7.27 1.72 7.94
CA ARG A 80 -7.21 2.98 7.23
C ARG A 80 -6.68 2.74 5.84
N TYR A 81 -7.26 3.40 4.86
CA TYR A 81 -6.80 3.34 3.49
C TYR A 81 -6.72 4.75 2.92
N ASN A 82 -5.62 5.04 2.25
CA ASN A 82 -5.45 6.25 1.47
C ASN A 82 -5.67 7.54 2.29
N ASP A 83 -5.30 7.54 3.58
CA ASP A 83 -5.45 8.74 4.40
C ASP A 83 -4.33 9.74 4.10
N HIS A 84 -4.75 10.90 3.59
CA HIS A 84 -3.90 12.01 3.22
C HIS A 84 -4.36 13.30 3.90
N ALA A 85 -5.10 13.21 5.01
CA ALA A 85 -5.61 14.37 5.75
C ALA A 85 -4.47 15.30 6.22
N HIS A 86 -3.30 14.73 6.53
CA HIS A 86 -2.10 15.50 6.90
C HIS A 86 -1.56 16.39 5.77
N LEU A 87 -1.92 16.10 4.51
CA LEU A 87 -1.53 16.94 3.36
C LEU A 87 -2.45 18.16 3.18
N SER A 88 -3.56 18.26 3.93
CA SER A 88 -4.53 19.36 3.79
C SER A 88 -3.90 20.75 3.98
N GLN A 89 -2.86 20.86 4.80
CA GLN A 89 -2.17 22.12 5.10
C GLN A 89 -1.11 22.51 4.06
N LEU A 90 -0.73 21.59 3.16
CA LEU A 90 0.18 21.87 2.05
C LEU A 90 -0.52 22.51 0.85
N ALA A 91 -1.86 22.55 0.86
CA ALA A 91 -2.68 23.03 -0.23
C ALA A 91 -2.85 24.55 -0.29
N GLU A 92 -2.15 25.33 0.55
CA GLU A 92 -2.09 26.79 0.39
C GLU A 92 -0.88 27.17 -0.47
N PRO A 93 -1.07 27.42 -1.79
CA PRO A 93 -0.13 28.27 -2.48
C PRO A 93 -0.23 29.65 -1.85
N SER A 94 0.84 30.09 -1.17
CA SER A 94 1.04 31.49 -0.87
C SER A 94 0.93 32.24 -2.20
N THR A 95 -0.13 33.02 -2.39
CA THR A 95 -0.25 33.95 -3.51
C THR A 95 1.03 34.79 -3.54
N PRO A 96 1.80 34.83 -4.65
CA PRO A 96 2.96 35.69 -4.71
C PRO A 96 2.46 37.14 -4.53
N SER A 97 2.95 37.82 -3.51
CA SER A 97 2.70 39.25 -3.34
C SER A 97 3.40 39.98 -4.50
N THR A 98 2.61 40.46 -5.46
CA THR A 98 3.11 41.39 -6.48
C THR A 98 3.53 42.68 -5.78
N ASN A 99 4.83 42.98 -5.82
CA ASN A 99 5.39 44.27 -5.45
C ASN A 99 6.02 44.88 -6.70
#